data_AF-A0AAP5UUJ8-F1
#
_entry.id   AF-A0AAP5UUJ8-F1
#
_cell.length_a   1.000
_cell.length_b   1.000
_cell.length_c   1.000
_cell.angle_alpha   90.00
_cell.angle_beta   90.00
_cell.angle_gamma   90.00
#
_symmetry.space_group_name_H-M   'P 1'
#
loop_
_entity.id
_entity.type
_entity.pdbx_description
1 polymer ?
#
loop_
_entity_poly.entity_id
_entity_poly.type
_entity_poly.pdbx_seq_one_letter_code
_entity_poly.pdbx_strand_id
1 'polypeptide(L)' 'MNATFHAPEDPAYEFRTFYEKVRAKGFILYQGNLTDVDTFRVGCIGDVDRDVMRSAVRAIEETLAEMGVKQISPHKIVA' A
#
# COMPACT_ATOMS: atom_id res chain seq x y z
N MET A 1 -15.47 -1.20 5.70
CA MET A 1 -14.96 -1.12 4.31
C MET A 1 -13.45 -0.96 4.30
N ASN A 2 -12.73 -1.82 3.58
CA ASN A 2 -11.31 -1.66 3.28
C ASN A 2 -11.15 -1.49 1.77
N ALA A 3 -10.04 -0.89 1.34
CA ALA A 3 -9.63 -0.87 -0.06
C ALA A 3 -8.46 -1.84 -0.23
N THR A 4 -8.53 -2.74 -1.22
CA THR A 4 -7.48 -3.72 -1.51
C THR A 4 -6.70 -3.27 -2.75
N PHE A 5 -5.37 -3.30 -2.66
CA PHE A 5 -4.45 -2.89 -3.71
C PHE A 5 -3.46 -4.01 -4.00
N HIS A 6 -3.02 -4.13 -5.26
CA HIS A 6 -1.90 -4.99 -5.61
C HIS A 6 -0.60 -4.46 -5.01
N ALA A 7 0.23 -5.37 -4.52
CA ALA A 7 1.60 -5.04 -4.18
C ALA A 7 2.39 -4.67 -5.45
N PRO A 8 3.33 -3.72 -5.38
CA PRO A 8 4.33 -3.49 -6.42
C PRO A 8 5.14 -4.76 -6.71
N GLU A 9 5.47 -5.01 -7.98
CA GLU A 9 6.36 -6.10 -8.41
C GLU A 9 7.85 -5.77 -8.31
N ASP A 10 8.17 -4.53 -7.97
CA ASP A 10 9.56 -4.08 -7.90
C ASP A 10 10.33 -4.88 -6.84
N PRO A 11 11.53 -5.42 -7.14
CA PRO A 11 12.35 -6.14 -6.16
C PRO A 11 12.72 -5.31 -4.92
N ALA A 12 12.66 -3.98 -5.00
CA ALA A 12 12.85 -3.09 -3.86
C ALA A 12 11.64 -3.07 -2.90
N TYR A 13 10.50 -3.65 -3.31
CA TYR A 13 9.31 -3.74 -2.47
C TYR A 13 9.41 -4.95 -1.53
N GLU A 14 9.32 -4.66 -0.23
CA GLU A 14 9.20 -5.66 0.83
C GLU A 14 8.11 -5.19 1.79
N PHE A 15 7.07 -6.01 1.99
CA PHE A 15 5.86 -5.58 2.67
C PHE A 15 6.09 -5.16 4.12
N ARG A 16 6.93 -5.85 4.89
CA ARG A 16 7.19 -5.50 6.30
C ARG A 16 7.83 -4.12 6.39
N THR A 17 8.84 -3.83 5.57
CA THR A 17 9.51 -2.53 5.50
C THR A 17 8.54 -1.42 5.07
N PHE A 18 7.72 -1.69 4.05
CA PHE A 18 6.67 -0.78 3.61
C PHE A 18 5.67 -0.47 4.73
N TYR A 19 5.16 -1.52 5.40
CA TYR A 19 4.23 -1.39 6.52
C TYR A 19 4.81 -0.58 7.68
N GLU A 20 6.04 -0.86 8.11
CA GLU A 20 6.69 -0.17 9.22
C GLU A 20 6.86 1.33 8.93
N LYS A 21 7.27 1.67 7.71
CA LYS A 21 7.43 3.07 7.27
C LYS A 21 6.11 3.81 7.16
N VAL A 22 5.08 3.20 6.56
CA VAL A 22 3.73 3.81 6.48
C VAL A 22 3.11 3.95 7.87
N ARG A 23 3.33 2.97 8.77
CA ARG A 23 2.92 3.05 10.19
C ARG A 23 3.60 4.19 10.92
N ALA A 24 4.89 4.41 10.69
CA ALA A 24 5.61 5.55 11.26
C ALA A 24 5.03 6.90 10.81
N LYS A 25 4.38 6.95 9.64
CA LYS A 25 3.64 8.12 9.12
C LYS A 25 2.18 8.20 9.61
N GLY A 26 1.76 7.31 10.50
CA GLY A 26 0.44 7.35 11.15
C GLY A 26 -0.64 6.50 10.48
N PHE A 27 -0.30 5.69 9.46
CA PHE A 27 -1.28 4.88 8.73
C PHE A 27 -1.02 3.38 8.90
N ILE A 28 -2.06 2.61 9.21
CA ILE A 28 -1.95 1.16 9.40
C ILE A 28 -2.44 0.44 8.15
N LEU A 29 -1.60 -0.43 7.61
CA LEU A 29 -1.91 -1.30 6.48
C LEU A 29 -2.02 -2.75 6.93
N TYR A 30 -2.75 -3.57 6.17
CA TYR A 30 -2.87 -5.00 6.41
C TYR A 30 -2.42 -5.79 5.18
N GLN A 31 -1.63 -6.85 5.37
CA GLN A 31 -1.29 -7.76 4.27
C GLN A 31 -2.53 -8.55 3.84
N GLY A 32 -2.74 -8.70 2.54
CA GLY A 32 -3.74 -9.59 1.99
C GLY A 32 -3.07 -10.82 1.37
N ASN A 33 -3.23 -11.99 2.00
CA ASN A 33 -2.62 -13.25 1.55
C ASN A 33 -3.66 -14.26 1.04
N LEU A 34 -4.72 -13.80 0.37
CA LEU A 34 -5.87 -14.65 -0.02
C LEU A 34 -5.94 -14.94 -1.53
N THR A 35 -4.99 -14.50 -2.34
CA THR A 35 -5.02 -14.60 -3.82
C THR A 35 -3.64 -14.90 -4.40
N ASP A 36 -3.58 -15.43 -5.63
CA ASP A 36 -2.33 -15.72 -6.38
C ASP A 36 -1.42 -14.49 -6.60
N VAL A 37 -1.94 -13.29 -6.35
CA VAL A 37 -1.22 -12.02 -6.43
C VAL A 37 -1.13 -11.42 -5.04
N ASP A 38 0.06 -10.98 -4.65
CA ASP A 38 0.29 -10.27 -3.39
C ASP A 38 -0.52 -8.97 -3.35
N THR A 39 -1.23 -8.75 -2.24
CA THR A 39 -2.04 -7.56 -2.03
C THR A 39 -1.80 -6.96 -0.66
N PHE A 40 -2.13 -5.68 -0.50
CA PHE A 40 -2.28 -5.04 0.79
C PHE A 40 -3.60 -4.29 0.85
N ARG A 41 -4.07 -4.02 2.07
CA ARG A 41 -5.32 -3.35 2.34
C ARG A 41 -5.10 -2.08 3.14
N VAL A 42 -5.81 -1.03 2.75
CA VAL A 42 -5.94 0.22 3.49
C VAL A 42 -7.28 0.20 4.23
N GLY A 43 -7.25 0.37 5.54
CA GLY A 43 -8.45 0.52 6.34
C GLY A 43 -9.08 1.89 6.13
N CYS A 44 -10.34 1.95 5.71
CA CYS A 44 -11.08 3.20 5.46
C CYS A 44 -12.36 3.29 6.30
N ILE A 45 -12.33 2.78 7.54
CA ILE A 45 -13.48 2.77 8.45
C ILE A 45 -13.19 3.71 9.62
N GLY A 46 -14.19 4.49 10.02
CA GLY A 46 -14.10 5.43 11.14
C GLY A 46 -14.20 6.88 10.66
N ASP A 47 -13.53 7.78 11.37
CA ASP A 47 -13.46 9.21 11.05
C ASP A 47 -12.43 9.46 9.93
N VAL A 48 -12.79 9.04 8.72
CA VAL A 48 -11.95 9.13 7.53
C VAL A 48 -12.64 10.03 6.51
N ASP A 49 -12.09 11.22 6.32
CA ASP A 49 -12.55 12.16 5.30
C ASP A 49 -11.60 12.20 4.08
N ARG A 50 -11.82 13.17 3.19
CA ARG A 50 -11.00 13.33 1.99
C ARG A 50 -9.55 13.70 2.29
N ASP A 51 -9.29 14.47 3.34
CA ASP A 51 -7.96 14.96 3.65
C ASP A 51 -7.14 13.90 4.36
N VAL A 52 -7.78 13.07 5.18
CA VAL A 52 -7.18 11.83 5.71
C VAL A 52 -6.79 10.89 4.56
N MET A 53 -7.69 10.66 3.58
CA MET A 53 -7.37 9.81 2.43
C MET A 53 -6.23 10.37 1.57
N ARG A 54 -6.16 11.69 1.35
CA ARG A 54 -5.02 12.31 0.65
C ARG A 54 -3.71 12.12 1.41
N SER A 55 -3.76 12.26 2.73
CA SER A 55 -2.58 12.08 3.59
C SER A 55 -2.09 10.64 3.57
N ALA A 56 -3.01 9.66 3.57
CA ALA A 56 -2.67 8.25 3.43
C ALA A 56 -1.99 7.94 2.08
N VAL A 57 -2.53 8.47 0.99
CA VAL A 57 -1.94 8.31 -0.36
C VAL A 57 -0.54 8.92 -0.42
N ARG A 58 -0.34 10.12 0.13
CA ARG A 58 0.99 10.76 0.18
C ARG A 58 1.98 9.95 1.00
N ALA A 59 1.56 9.44 2.17
CA ALA A 59 2.42 8.61 3.01
C ALA A 59 2.86 7.33 2.29
N ILE A 60 1.97 6.71 1.52
CA ILE A 60 2.27 5.55 0.67
C ILE A 60 3.25 5.93 -0.44
N GLU A 61 2.97 6.99 -1.20
CA GLU A 61 3.83 7.47 -2.31
C GLU A 61 5.26 7.76 -1.84
N GLU A 62 5.41 8.57 -0.78
CA GLU A 62 6.71 8.90 -0.23
C GLU A 62 7.45 7.66 0.28
N THR A 63 6.73 6.71 0.90
CA THR A 63 7.35 5.47 1.39
C THR A 63 7.87 4.63 0.24
N LEU A 64 7.11 4.48 -0.85
CA LEU A 64 7.55 3.77 -2.03
C LEU A 64 8.78 4.44 -2.67
N ALA A 65 8.80 5.77 -2.73
CA ALA A 65 9.95 6.54 -3.21
C ALA A 65 11.19 6.34 -2.32
N GLU A 66 11.05 6.41 -1.00
CA GLU A 66 12.13 6.15 -0.02
C GLU A 66 12.71 4.73 -0.14
N MET A 67 11.86 3.75 -0.45
CA MET A 67 12.26 2.37 -0.67
C MET A 67 12.94 2.17 -2.04
N GLY A 68 12.90 3.16 -2.92
CA GLY A 68 13.44 3.06 -4.27
C GLY A 68 12.59 2.19 -5.21
N VAL A 69 11.30 2.00 -4.88
CA VAL A 69 10.35 1.30 -5.76
C VAL A 69 10.06 2.17 -6.97
N LYS A 70 10.35 1.65 -8.16
CA LYS A 70 10.17 2.36 -9.45
C LYS A 70 9.02 1.77 -10.26
N GLN A 71 8.73 0.48 -10.08
CA GLN A 71 7.62 -0.19 -10.74
C GLN A 71 6.45 -0.38 -9.77
N ILE A 72 5.41 0.44 -9.94
CA ILE A 72 4.15 0.39 -9.18
C ILE A 72 3.00 -0.24 -9.99
N SER A 73 3.31 -0.73 -11.19
CA SER A 73 2.32 -1.36 -12.08
C SER A 73 1.81 -2.65 -11.46
N PRO A 74 0.48 -2.87 -11.41
CA PRO A 74 -0.05 -4.17 -11.03
C PRO A 74 0.31 -5.24 -12.08
N HIS A 75 0.32 -6.51 -11.65
CA HIS A 75 0.35 -7.66 -12.55
C HIS A 75 -0.60 -7.40 -13.70
N LYS A 76 -0.14 -7.59 -14.94
CA LYS A 76 -1.04 -7.67 -16.08
C LYS A 76 -2.07 -8.75 -15.73
N ILE A 77 -3.31 -8.35 -15.53
CA ILE A 77 -4.42 -9.29 -15.47
C ILE A 77 -4.44 -9.94 -16.85
N VAL A 78 -3.88 -11.13 -16.96
CA VAL A 78 -4.11 -12.00 -18.11
C VAL A 78 -5.59 -12.35 -18.05
N ALA A 79 -6.35 -11.79 -18.99
CA ALA A 79 -7.76 -12.16 -19.20
C ALA A 79 -7.87 -13.63 -19.63
#